data_AF-A0A7S2VI51-F1
#
_entry.id   AF-A0A7S2VI51-F1
#
_cell.length_a   1.000
_cell.length_b   1.000
_cell.length_c   1.000
_cell.angle_alpha   90.00
_cell.angle_beta   90.00
_cell.angle_gamma   90.00
#
_symmetry.space_group_name_H-M   'P 1'
#
loop_
_entity.id
_entity.type
_entity.pdbx_description
1 polymer ?
#
loop_
_entity_poly.entity_id
_entity_poly.type
_entity_poly.pdbx_seq_one_letter_code
_entity_poly.pdbx_strand_id
1 'polypeptide(L)'
;LKEPLEGFFDDARRELLETAKRELEAWHGPLADASGNAFYTNSATGESTWQDPRDSAQYFLELQTNLLASLSQVLPAPQDLEVPTFGGCASAGRKVVTPSGAEVLNLEAPAEVPAHRPRRLSCLLRDRAMDGEADDRGRALKTAGRARTWLEDVREAEEGIQRRQIKKK
;
A
#
# COMPACT_ATOMS: atom_id res chain seq x y z
N LEU A 1 -8.00 -9.73 -29.75
CA LEU A 1 -6.65 -9.14 -29.79
C LEU A 1 -6.69 -7.95 -28.83
N LYS A 2 -6.10 -8.09 -27.63
CA LYS A 2 -5.99 -6.96 -26.70
C LYS A 2 -4.88 -6.08 -27.24
N GLU A 3 -5.25 -4.85 -27.62
CA GLU A 3 -4.30 -3.81 -28.01
C GLU A 3 -3.25 -3.58 -26.91
N PRO A 4 -2.09 -3.02 -27.27
CA PRO A 4 -0.88 -3.03 -26.45
C PRO A 4 -1.11 -2.29 -25.13
N LEU A 5 -0.19 -2.46 -24.17
CA LEU A 5 -0.08 -1.69 -22.92
C LEU A 5 0.05 -0.15 -23.11
N GLU A 6 -0.18 0.36 -24.31
CA GLU A 6 -0.26 1.78 -24.64
C GLU A 6 -1.41 2.41 -23.84
N GLY A 7 -1.06 3.33 -22.95
CA GLY A 7 -2.02 4.02 -22.09
C GLY A 7 -2.19 3.47 -20.69
N PHE A 8 -1.55 2.35 -20.30
CA PHE A 8 -1.66 1.83 -18.92
C PHE A 8 -1.26 2.88 -17.87
N PHE A 9 -0.12 3.54 -18.07
CA PHE A 9 0.36 4.58 -17.16
C PHE A 9 -0.51 5.84 -17.19
N ASP A 10 -1.12 6.15 -18.34
CA ASP A 10 -2.07 7.26 -18.46
C ASP A 10 -3.36 6.99 -17.71
N ASP A 11 -3.87 5.77 -17.79
CA ASP A 11 -5.04 5.31 -17.05
C ASP A 11 -4.78 5.32 -15.55
N ALA A 12 -3.60 4.82 -15.12
CA ALA A 12 -3.19 4.87 -13.72
C ALA A 12 -3.07 6.31 -13.20
N ARG A 13 -2.50 7.23 -13.99
CA ARG A 13 -2.46 8.66 -13.64
C ARG A 13 -3.86 9.25 -13.51
N ARG A 14 -4.78 8.91 -14.42
CA ARG A 14 -6.17 9.39 -14.38
C ARG A 14 -6.89 8.90 -13.13
N GLU A 15 -6.78 7.62 -12.80
CA GLU A 15 -7.39 7.05 -11.60
C GLU A 15 -6.88 7.70 -10.31
N LEU A 16 -5.58 7.99 -10.28
CA LEU A 16 -4.91 8.61 -9.15
C LEU A 16 -5.42 10.05 -8.94
N LEU A 17 -5.53 10.84 -10.01
CA LEU A 17 -6.12 12.18 -9.97
C LEU A 17 -7.59 12.15 -9.52
N GLU A 18 -8.37 11.21 -10.05
CA GLU A 18 -9.80 11.09 -9.69
C GLU A 18 -9.99 10.70 -8.22
N THR A 19 -9.07 9.88 -7.68
CA THR A 19 -9.10 9.49 -6.28
C THR A 19 -8.77 10.66 -5.37
N ALA A 20 -7.69 11.40 -5.65
CA ALA A 20 -7.36 12.59 -4.87
C ALA A 20 -8.43 13.67 -4.97
N LYS A 21 -9.06 13.83 -6.15
CA LYS A 21 -10.20 14.73 -6.33
C LYS A 21 -11.37 14.35 -5.41
N ARG A 22 -11.77 13.08 -5.41
CA ARG A 22 -12.86 12.58 -4.55
C ARG A 22 -12.53 12.76 -3.06
N GLU A 23 -11.27 12.57 -2.68
CA GLU A 23 -10.83 12.80 -1.31
C GLU A 23 -10.96 14.28 -0.93
N LEU A 24 -10.49 15.19 -1.80
CA LEU A 24 -10.58 16.63 -1.58
C LEU A 24 -12.02 17.18 -1.60
N GLU A 25 -12.94 16.54 -2.32
CA GLU A 25 -14.37 16.88 -2.30
C GLU A 25 -15.01 16.70 -0.91
N ALA A 26 -14.45 15.82 -0.07
CA ALA A 26 -14.91 15.64 1.30
C ALA A 26 -14.36 16.69 2.29
N TRP A 27 -13.38 17.50 1.88
CA TRP A 27 -12.78 18.53 2.71
C TRP A 27 -13.50 19.87 2.55
N HIS A 28 -13.87 20.48 3.68
CA HIS A 28 -14.59 21.76 3.76
C HIS A 28 -13.76 22.79 4.53
N GLY A 29 -13.78 24.04 4.05
CA GLY A 29 -13.11 25.14 4.72
C GLY A 29 -12.67 26.25 3.74
N PRO A 30 -12.00 27.29 4.24
CA PRO A 30 -11.65 27.49 5.65
C PRO A 30 -12.87 27.85 6.51
N LEU A 31 -12.99 27.23 7.68
CA LEU A 31 -13.96 27.52 8.74
C LEU A 31 -13.28 28.30 9.86
N ALA A 32 -14.01 29.17 10.55
CA ALA A 32 -13.48 29.94 11.67
C ALA A 32 -13.82 29.29 13.02
N ASP A 33 -12.82 29.10 13.88
CA ASP A 33 -13.01 28.73 15.29
C ASP A 33 -13.49 29.94 16.13
N ALA A 34 -13.95 29.69 17.37
CA ALA A 34 -14.31 30.71 18.35
C ALA A 34 -13.18 31.73 18.61
N SER A 35 -11.92 31.32 18.39
CA SER A 35 -10.75 32.19 18.52
C SER A 35 -10.41 32.96 17.23
N GLY A 36 -11.16 32.75 16.14
CA GLY A 36 -10.91 33.36 14.83
C GLY A 36 -9.85 32.66 13.98
N ASN A 37 -9.33 31.51 14.42
CA ASN A 37 -8.39 30.71 13.64
C ASN A 37 -9.10 29.94 12.52
N ALA A 38 -8.49 29.88 11.34
CA ALA A 38 -9.01 29.11 10.22
C ALA A 38 -8.64 27.62 10.35
N PHE A 39 -9.59 26.73 10.09
CA PHE A 39 -9.38 25.29 10.05
C PHE A 39 -10.19 24.64 8.92
N TYR A 40 -9.85 23.39 8.61
CA TYR A 40 -10.52 22.58 7.60
C TYR A 40 -11.03 21.30 8.25
N THR A 41 -12.15 20.78 7.74
CA THR A 41 -12.79 19.57 8.26
C THR A 41 -13.12 18.61 7.13
N ASN A 42 -12.94 17.31 7.35
CA ASN A 42 -13.27 16.26 6.41
C ASN A 42 -14.62 15.63 6.80
N SER A 43 -15.64 15.79 5.96
CA SER A 43 -16.97 15.24 6.23
C SER A 43 -17.04 13.71 6.11
N ALA A 44 -16.10 13.07 5.41
CA ALA A 44 -16.08 11.62 5.24
C ALA A 44 -15.39 10.90 6.41
N THR A 45 -14.27 11.44 6.92
CA THR A 45 -13.53 10.83 8.03
C THR A 45 -13.88 11.42 9.41
N GLY A 46 -14.47 12.61 9.45
CA GLY A 46 -14.70 13.37 10.68
C GLY A 46 -13.43 14.01 11.24
N GLU A 47 -12.34 14.04 10.48
CA GLU A 47 -11.07 14.63 10.89
C GLU A 47 -11.05 16.16 10.66
N SER A 48 -10.21 16.85 11.41
CA SER A 48 -9.98 18.29 11.25
C SER A 48 -8.48 18.60 11.22
N THR A 49 -8.11 19.63 10.47
CA THR A 49 -6.73 20.06 10.31
C THR A 49 -6.63 21.59 10.29
N TRP A 50 -5.50 22.10 10.73
CA TRP A 50 -5.17 23.54 10.67
C TRP A 50 -4.47 23.91 9.36
N GLN A 51 -3.91 22.93 8.64
CA GLN A 51 -3.26 23.13 7.34
C GLN A 51 -4.23 22.82 6.20
N ASP A 52 -4.10 23.50 5.06
CA ASP A 52 -4.96 23.21 3.91
C ASP A 52 -4.69 21.78 3.41
N PRO A 53 -5.70 20.89 3.37
CA PRO A 53 -5.53 19.52 2.89
C PRO A 53 -5.13 19.45 1.41
N ARG A 54 -5.31 20.53 0.64
CA ARG A 54 -4.88 20.62 -0.76
C ARG A 54 -3.37 20.61 -0.90
N ASP A 55 -2.65 21.18 0.07
CA ASP A 55 -1.19 21.25 0.02
C ASP A 55 -0.55 19.87 0.18
N SER A 56 -1.03 19.08 1.16
CA SER A 56 -0.56 17.71 1.38
C SER A 56 -0.98 16.79 0.23
N ALA A 57 -2.21 16.93 -0.27
CA ALA A 57 -2.69 16.17 -1.43
C ALA A 57 -1.86 16.46 -2.68
N GLN A 58 -1.53 17.73 -2.94
CA GLN A 58 -0.67 18.13 -4.06
C GLN A 58 0.71 17.47 -3.97
N TYR A 59 1.34 17.52 -2.79
CA TYR A 59 2.65 16.90 -2.58
C TYR A 59 2.62 15.38 -2.87
N PHE A 60 1.59 14.70 -2.37
CA PHE A 60 1.45 13.26 -2.56
C PHE A 60 1.19 12.89 -4.03
N LEU A 61 0.30 13.64 -4.69
CA LEU A 61 0.03 13.50 -6.12
C LEU A 61 1.29 13.68 -6.96
N GLU A 62 2.10 14.71 -6.67
CA GLU A 62 3.35 14.96 -7.37
C GLU A 62 4.34 13.80 -7.19
N LEU A 63 4.50 13.29 -5.97
CA LEU A 63 5.38 12.16 -5.70
C LEU A 63 4.96 10.90 -6.47
N GLN A 64 3.66 10.58 -6.47
CA GLN A 64 3.14 9.40 -7.14
C GLN A 64 3.21 9.51 -8.67
N THR A 65 2.89 10.68 -9.22
CA THR A 65 2.98 10.92 -10.67
C THR A 65 4.42 10.85 -11.17
N ASN A 66 5.38 11.39 -10.40
CA ASN A 66 6.80 11.28 -10.70
C ASN A 66 7.30 9.83 -10.63
N LEU A 67 6.83 9.04 -9.66
CA LEU A 67 7.12 7.61 -9.58
C LEU A 67 6.60 6.87 -10.83
N LEU A 68 5.34 7.10 -11.22
CA LEU A 68 4.76 6.49 -12.41
C LEU A 68 5.51 6.89 -13.68
N ALA A 69 5.92 8.15 -13.79
CA ALA A 69 6.73 8.63 -14.90
C ALA A 69 8.10 7.92 -14.96
N SER A 70 8.78 7.76 -13.82
CA SER A 70 10.04 7.02 -13.73
C SER A 70 9.87 5.56 -14.14
N LEU A 71 8.83 4.88 -13.64
CA LEU A 71 8.53 3.49 -14.01
C LEU A 71 8.27 3.31 -15.50
N SER A 72 7.60 4.28 -16.14
CA SER A 72 7.35 4.24 -17.59
C SER A 72 8.64 4.32 -18.42
N GLN A 73 9.72 4.89 -17.88
CA GLN A 73 11.03 4.96 -18.56
C GLN A 73 11.86 3.69 -18.34
N VAL A 74 11.76 3.09 -17.15
CA VAL A 74 12.54 1.91 -16.77
C VAL A 74 11.96 0.63 -17.35
N LEU A 75 10.63 0.52 -17.42
CA LEU A 75 9.97 -0.67 -17.93
C LEU A 75 10.03 -0.65 -19.46
N PRO A 76 10.73 -1.62 -20.09
CA PRO A 76 10.77 -1.69 -21.54
C PRO A 76 9.35 -1.89 -22.05
N ALA A 77 8.98 -1.15 -23.11
CA ALA A 77 7.80 -1.49 -23.89
C ALA A 77 7.89 -2.98 -24.25
N PRO A 78 6.79 -3.75 -24.17
CA PRO A 78 6.78 -5.15 -24.59
C PRO A 78 6.93 -5.23 -26.12
N GLN A 79 8.11 -4.90 -26.62
CA GLN A 79 8.53 -5.17 -27.98
C GLN A 79 8.98 -6.62 -27.95
N ASP A 80 8.13 -7.52 -28.43
CA ASP A 80 8.49 -8.90 -28.78
C ASP A 80 9.44 -9.55 -27.77
N LEU A 81 9.11 -9.42 -26.48
CA LEU A 81 9.55 -10.42 -25.51
C LEU A 81 8.80 -11.67 -25.95
N GLU A 82 9.41 -12.41 -26.88
CA GLU A 82 9.39 -13.87 -26.87
C GLU A 82 9.79 -14.24 -25.46
N VAL A 83 8.81 -14.18 -24.53
CA VAL A 83 8.93 -14.77 -23.22
C VAL A 83 9.49 -16.14 -23.53
N PRO A 84 10.73 -16.46 -23.09
CA PRO A 84 11.18 -17.82 -23.17
C PRO A 84 10.06 -18.57 -22.48
N THR A 85 9.28 -19.33 -23.27
CA THR A 85 8.26 -20.20 -22.71
C THR A 85 9.03 -20.91 -21.61
N PHE A 86 8.66 -20.72 -20.36
CA PHE A 86 9.38 -21.28 -19.24
C PHE A 86 9.07 -22.79 -19.32
N GLY A 87 9.82 -23.49 -20.17
CA GLY A 87 9.44 -24.78 -20.78
C GLY A 87 9.93 -25.01 -22.23
N GLY A 88 10.47 -24.01 -22.91
CA GLY A 88 11.04 -24.07 -24.26
C GLY A 88 12.57 -24.17 -24.28
N CYS A 89 13.18 -24.75 -23.25
CA CYS A 89 14.54 -25.24 -23.43
C CYS A 89 14.44 -26.53 -24.23
N ALA A 90 14.93 -26.52 -25.47
CA ALA A 90 15.17 -27.72 -26.28
C ALA A 90 16.27 -28.63 -25.69
N SER A 91 16.52 -28.58 -24.37
CA SER A 91 17.14 -29.66 -23.65
C SER A 91 16.05 -30.68 -23.36
N ALA A 92 16.23 -31.92 -23.84
CA ALA A 92 15.42 -33.09 -23.55
C ALA A 92 15.29 -33.34 -22.03
N GLY A 93 14.49 -32.52 -21.35
CA GLY A 93 14.11 -32.67 -19.96
C GLY A 93 13.18 -33.85 -19.86
N ARG A 94 13.77 -35.01 -19.56
CA ARG A 94 13.05 -36.26 -19.27
C ARG A 94 11.98 -35.97 -18.21
N LYS A 95 10.72 -35.93 -18.65
CA LYS A 95 9.56 -35.92 -17.75
C LYS A 95 9.60 -37.18 -16.92
N VAL A 96 9.86 -37.06 -15.62
CA VAL A 96 9.77 -38.21 -14.70
C VAL A 96 8.32 -38.28 -14.25
N VAL A 97 7.56 -39.16 -14.92
CA VAL A 97 6.19 -39.48 -14.52
C VAL A 97 6.27 -40.54 -13.43
N THR A 98 5.65 -40.25 -12.29
CA THR A 98 5.51 -41.24 -11.20
C THR A 98 4.54 -42.34 -11.63
N PRO A 99 4.65 -43.57 -11.09
CA PRO A 99 3.76 -44.68 -11.47
C PRO A 99 2.26 -44.45 -11.16
N SER A 100 1.92 -43.40 -10.43
CA SER A 100 0.54 -42.94 -10.20
C SER A 100 0.03 -41.92 -11.22
N GLY A 101 0.85 -41.50 -12.19
CA GLY A 101 0.47 -40.55 -13.25
C GLY A 101 0.58 -39.07 -12.88
N ALA A 102 1.15 -38.73 -11.73
CA ALA A 102 1.43 -37.34 -11.38
C ALA A 102 2.75 -36.86 -12.02
N GLU A 103 2.72 -35.71 -12.68
CA GLU A 103 3.89 -35.01 -13.18
C GLU A 103 4.52 -34.21 -12.02
N VAL A 104 5.76 -34.56 -11.63
CA VAL A 104 6.49 -33.87 -10.56
C VAL A 104 7.62 -33.04 -11.18
N LEU A 105 7.59 -31.73 -10.98
CA LEU A 105 8.69 -30.82 -11.32
C LEU A 105 9.80 -30.98 -10.28
N ASN A 106 10.90 -31.63 -10.68
CA ASN A 106 12.07 -31.80 -9.83
C ASN A 106 12.88 -30.48 -9.80
N LEU A 107 12.83 -29.75 -8.69
CA LEU A 107 13.54 -28.47 -8.52
C LEU A 107 15.01 -28.64 -8.10
N GLU A 108 15.45 -29.87 -7.81
CA GLU A 108 16.85 -30.16 -7.48
C GLU A 108 17.64 -30.53 -8.74
N ALA A 109 18.24 -29.52 -9.37
CA ALA A 109 19.43 -29.74 -10.17
C ALA A 109 20.63 -29.84 -9.21
N PRO A 110 21.49 -30.87 -9.32
CA PRO A 110 22.73 -30.92 -8.55
C PRO A 110 23.66 -29.82 -9.05
N ALA A 111 24.01 -28.89 -8.15
CA ALA A 111 25.03 -27.89 -8.38
C ALA A 111 26.37 -28.59 -8.66
N GLU A 112 26.87 -28.51 -9.90
CA GLU A 112 28.27 -28.82 -10.16
C GLU A 112 29.15 -27.72 -9.55
N VAL A 113 29.94 -28.13 -8.56
CA VAL A 113 30.84 -27.29 -7.77
C VAL A 113 32.21 -27.23 -8.47
N PRO A 114 32.76 -26.06 -8.82
CA PRO A 114 34.19 -25.94 -9.06
C PRO A 114 34.89 -25.67 -7.71
N ALA A 115 35.73 -26.62 -7.32
CA ALA A 115 36.55 -26.57 -6.12
C ALA A 115 37.65 -25.48 -6.20
N HIS A 116 37.68 -24.52 -5.27
CA HIS A 116 38.92 -23.80 -4.95
C HIS A 116 39.00 -23.32 -3.47
N ARG A 117 39.87 -24.05 -2.75
CA ARG A 117 40.72 -23.77 -1.56
C ARG A 117 40.23 -22.89 -0.37
N PRO A 118 40.55 -23.32 0.87
CA PRO A 118 40.21 -22.58 2.08
C PRO A 118 41.27 -21.52 2.41
N ARG A 119 40.82 -20.33 2.81
CA ARG A 119 41.61 -19.41 3.63
C ARG A 119 40.87 -19.17 4.94
N ARG A 120 41.47 -19.69 6.02
CA ARG A 120 41.19 -19.35 7.41
C ARG A 120 41.36 -17.84 7.61
N LEU A 121 40.40 -17.20 8.28
CA LEU A 121 40.65 -16.23 9.35
C LEU A 121 39.53 -16.34 10.38
N SER A 122 39.91 -16.76 11.58
CA SER A 122 39.17 -16.65 12.83
C SER A 122 39.08 -15.20 13.29
N CYS A 123 37.97 -14.78 13.91
CA CYS A 123 37.82 -13.78 14.99
C CYS A 123 36.30 -13.60 15.23
N LEU A 124 35.70 -14.22 16.25
CA LEU A 124 35.31 -13.60 17.52
C LEU A 124 34.55 -12.26 17.35
N LEU A 125 33.23 -12.24 17.64
CA LEU A 125 32.66 -11.51 18.78
C LEU A 125 31.12 -11.60 18.83
N ARG A 126 30.65 -11.99 20.02
CA ARG A 126 29.45 -11.53 20.75
C ARG A 126 28.06 -11.94 20.28
N ASP A 127 27.56 -12.93 21.02
CA ASP A 127 26.21 -12.99 21.58
C ASP A 127 25.68 -11.62 22.02
N ARG A 128 24.48 -11.30 21.55
CA ARG A 128 23.56 -10.44 22.28
C ARG A 128 22.14 -10.93 22.07
N ALA A 129 21.68 -11.72 23.04
CA ALA A 129 20.27 -12.05 23.24
C ALA A 129 19.46 -10.75 23.36
N MET A 130 18.37 -10.66 22.61
CA MET A 130 17.32 -9.68 22.81
C MET A 130 16.05 -10.47 23.14
N ASP A 131 15.91 -10.77 24.43
CA ASP A 131 14.62 -11.09 25.03
C ASP A 131 13.78 -9.81 25.08
N GLY A 132 12.59 -9.81 24.48
CA GLY A 132 11.67 -8.67 24.59
C GLY A 132 10.54 -8.60 23.57
N GLU A 133 9.87 -9.72 23.26
CA GLU A 133 8.71 -9.72 22.35
C GLU A 133 7.48 -10.35 23.01
N ALA A 134 7.06 -9.76 24.13
CA ALA A 134 5.88 -10.21 24.86
C ALA A 134 5.16 -9.06 25.57
N ASP A 135 4.79 -7.96 24.87
CA ASP A 135 3.86 -6.99 25.50
C ASP A 135 3.08 -6.02 24.57
N ASP A 136 3.03 -6.21 23.25
CA ASP A 136 2.35 -5.23 22.37
C ASP A 136 0.93 -5.59 21.92
N ARG A 137 0.46 -6.82 22.13
CA ARG A 137 -0.93 -7.19 21.81
C ARG A 137 -1.97 -6.64 22.80
N GLY A 138 -1.58 -6.28 24.02
CA GLY A 138 -2.48 -5.77 25.06
C GLY A 138 -2.88 -4.30 24.90
N ARG A 139 -2.07 -3.48 24.21
CA ARG A 139 -2.34 -2.04 24.01
C ARG A 139 -3.38 -1.78 22.92
N ALA A 140 -3.42 -2.59 21.86
CA ALA A 140 -4.35 -2.39 20.73
C ALA A 140 -5.83 -2.62 21.08
N LEU A 141 -6.14 -3.51 22.03
CA LEU A 141 -7.52 -3.80 22.42
C LEU A 141 -8.14 -2.71 23.33
N LYS A 142 -7.31 -1.93 24.04
CA LYS A 142 -7.80 -0.84 24.91
C LYS A 142 -8.12 0.44 24.14
N THR A 143 -7.46 0.69 23.01
CA THR A 143 -7.76 1.82 22.11
C THR A 143 -9.08 1.64 21.36
N ALA A 144 -9.43 0.40 20.95
CA ALA A 144 -10.68 0.12 20.24
C ALA A 144 -11.95 0.41 21.06
N GLY A 145 -11.90 0.16 22.38
CA GLY A 145 -13.05 0.43 23.27
C GLY A 145 -13.37 1.92 23.41
N ARG A 146 -12.36 2.79 23.40
CA ARG A 146 -12.52 4.25 23.51
C ARG A 146 -13.08 4.89 22.24
N ALA A 147 -12.73 4.35 21.07
CA ALA A 147 -13.25 4.85 19.80
C ALA A 147 -14.76 4.62 19.68
N ARG A 148 -15.27 3.49 20.18
CA ARG A 148 -16.70 3.16 20.13
C ARG A 148 -17.55 4.09 20.99
N THR A 149 -17.13 4.37 22.23
CA THR A 149 -17.87 5.28 23.11
C THR A 149 -17.90 6.70 22.56
N TRP A 150 -16.80 7.14 21.92
CA TRP A 150 -16.74 8.47 21.31
C TRP A 150 -17.71 8.63 20.12
N LEU A 151 -17.85 7.60 19.27
CA LEU A 151 -18.80 7.64 18.15
C LEU A 151 -20.27 7.67 18.60
N GLU A 152 -20.60 7.00 19.70
CA GLU A 152 -21.94 7.02 20.29
C GLU A 152 -22.28 8.42 20.84
N ASP A 153 -21.33 9.07 21.53
CA ASP A 153 -21.49 10.44 22.04
C ASP A 153 -21.66 11.47 20.90
N VAL A 154 -20.87 11.34 19.82
CA VAL A 154 -20.95 12.23 18.65
C VAL A 154 -22.31 12.10 17.97
N ARG A 155 -22.83 10.88 17.80
CA ARG A 155 -24.15 10.64 17.19
C ARG A 155 -25.28 11.25 18.03
N GLU A 156 -25.23 11.11 19.34
CA GLU A 156 -26.25 11.66 20.23
C GLU A 156 -26.23 13.21 20.24
N ALA A 157 -25.04 13.81 20.17
CA ALA A 157 -24.89 15.26 20.04
C ALA A 157 -25.51 15.79 18.74
N GLU A 158 -25.30 15.10 17.62
CA GLU A 158 -25.84 15.48 16.31
C GLU A 158 -27.38 15.39 16.26
N GLU A 159 -27.96 14.30 16.78
CA GLU A 159 -29.41 14.16 16.92
C GLU A 159 -30.01 15.27 17.81
N GLY A 160 -29.31 15.66 18.87
CA GLY A 160 -29.69 16.76 19.75
C GLY A 160 -29.75 18.11 19.01
N ILE A 161 -28.82 18.38 18.10
CA ILE A 161 -28.80 19.59 17.27
C ILE A 161 -29.99 19.59 16.31
N GLN A 162 -30.25 18.47 15.62
CA GLN A 162 -31.37 18.35 14.68
C GLN A 162 -32.73 18.56 15.36
N ARG A 163 -32.93 17.99 16.56
CA ARG A 163 -34.16 18.20 17.34
C ARG A 163 -34.39 19.66 17.71
N ARG A 164 -33.32 20.42 18.00
CA ARG A 164 -33.42 21.86 18.31
C ARG A 164 -33.75 22.71 17.08
N GLN A 165 -33.30 22.29 15.89
CA GLN A 165 -33.62 22.97 14.63
C GLN A 165 -35.09 22.76 14.23
N ILE A 166 -35.65 21.56 14.46
CA ILE A 166 -37.05 21.26 14.12
C ILE A 166 -38.03 22.04 15.02
N LYS A 167 -37.71 22.24 16.31
CA LYS A 167 -38.56 22.99 17.26
C LYS A 167 -38.58 24.51 17.05
N LYS A 168 -37.71 25.05 16.19
CA LYS A 168 -37.62 26.49 15.89
C LYS A 168 -38.41 26.91 14.64
N LYS A 169 -39.08 25.96 13.97
CA LYS A 169 -40.08 26.21 12.92
C LYS A 169 -41.48 26.04 13.49
#